data_AF-A0A969GEI5-F1
#
_entry.id   AF-A0A969GEI5-F1
#
_cell.length_a   1.000
_cell.length_b   1.000
_cell.length_c   1.000
_cell.angle_alpha   90.00
_cell.angle_beta   90.00
_cell.angle_gamma   90.00
#
_symmetry.space_group_name_H-M   'P 1'
#
loop_
_entity.id
_entity.type
_entity.pdbx_description
1 polymer ?
#
loop_
_entity_poly.entity_id
_entity_poly.type
_entity_poly.pdbx_seq_one_letter_code
_entity_poly.pdbx_strand_id
1 'polypeptide(L)'
;MKAVFNRNLGRVYAVQGDFDKAMPYFQKTFHHRISTFTDTLNIYANPTVFDKIASPIFLLDDLKSKAYFLSQFSEKQKNLEAALETYDLAFQWMDTLTQFYSYDDSRMIHNQRNRDIYEQAIEVAYQLYQRTRDKKYIDKAFAYAEKIKSNILLSELQSDENQMIIPKSIQNREKDLGANVSFYERQLQTAKENKEKDKIKLYQNYLTDYRIALGELKDSIKHNYSKYYELKYTATLATISTIQANLTAEQGFVSYYSGDSLTYVFSITNGAANFARLDSTSIIDKQVFAFRDKLKQPKNATTSEVFKNYNEVSNQLYQTILTSSIKSFSKNIRQLIIIPDGTLNYIPFEILTNKIIKNPSQDFSKMPYLLYNYQIQYGYSATLLNKNKKTTR
;
A
#
# COMPACT_ATOMS: atom_id res chain seq x y z
N MET A 1 1.87 -2.48 -29.51
CA MET A 1 0.56 -2.28 -30.19
C MET A 1 -0.53 -3.33 -29.88
N LYS A 2 -0.41 -4.62 -30.25
CA LYS A 2 -1.51 -5.62 -30.07
C LYS A 2 -1.98 -5.81 -28.60
N ALA A 3 -1.06 -5.84 -27.64
CA ALA A 3 -1.43 -5.96 -26.21
C ALA A 3 -2.27 -4.77 -25.73
N VAL A 4 -1.89 -3.54 -26.10
CA VAL A 4 -2.62 -2.31 -25.74
C VAL A 4 -4.01 -2.28 -26.36
N PHE A 5 -4.13 -2.68 -27.64
CA PHE A 5 -5.42 -2.79 -28.31
C PHE A 5 -6.36 -3.78 -27.61
N ASN A 6 -5.87 -4.98 -27.28
CA ASN A 6 -6.64 -5.97 -26.54
C ASN A 6 -7.05 -5.44 -25.14
N ARG A 7 -6.13 -4.81 -24.40
CA ARG A 7 -6.47 -4.19 -23.11
C ARG A 7 -7.63 -3.20 -23.24
N ASN A 8 -7.61 -2.33 -24.25
CA ASN A 8 -8.66 -1.34 -24.47
C ASN A 8 -9.99 -1.98 -24.86
N LEU A 9 -9.99 -3.00 -25.74
CA LEU A 9 -11.21 -3.76 -26.05
C LEU A 9 -11.81 -4.45 -24.82
N GLY A 10 -10.96 -5.09 -24.01
CA GLY A 10 -11.40 -5.71 -22.75
C GLY A 10 -12.07 -4.69 -21.82
N ARG A 11 -11.50 -3.49 -21.70
CA ARG A 11 -12.10 -2.39 -20.91
C ARG A 11 -13.45 -1.95 -21.45
N VAL A 12 -13.60 -1.80 -22.77
CA VAL A 12 -14.87 -1.39 -23.39
C VAL A 12 -15.96 -2.40 -23.09
N TYR A 13 -15.71 -3.69 -23.34
CA TYR A 13 -16.71 -4.74 -23.04
C TYR A 13 -17.04 -4.82 -21.55
N ALA A 14 -16.04 -4.70 -20.68
CA ALA A 14 -16.28 -4.74 -19.24
C ALA A 14 -17.13 -3.56 -18.74
N VAL A 15 -16.91 -2.35 -19.27
CA VAL A 15 -17.73 -1.16 -18.95
C VAL A 15 -19.17 -1.32 -19.45
N GLN A 16 -19.38 -2.06 -20.53
CA GLN A 16 -20.71 -2.43 -21.03
C GLN A 16 -21.38 -3.56 -20.21
N GLY A 17 -20.68 -4.13 -19.22
CA GLY A 17 -21.18 -5.25 -18.41
C GLY A 17 -20.98 -6.63 -19.05
N ASP A 18 -20.33 -6.72 -20.22
CA ASP A 18 -20.12 -7.98 -20.94
C ASP A 18 -18.79 -8.63 -20.53
N PHE A 19 -18.80 -9.27 -19.37
CA PHE A 19 -17.61 -9.91 -18.79
C PHE A 19 -17.05 -11.05 -19.65
N ASP A 20 -17.93 -11.88 -20.20
CA ASP A 20 -17.54 -13.06 -20.98
C ASP A 20 -16.79 -12.64 -22.26
N LYS A 21 -17.17 -11.50 -22.87
CA LYS A 21 -16.38 -10.92 -23.97
C LYS A 21 -15.13 -10.21 -23.48
N ALA A 22 -15.17 -9.53 -22.34
CA ALA A 22 -14.05 -8.73 -21.84
C ALA A 22 -12.82 -9.56 -21.47
N MET A 23 -12.99 -10.61 -20.68
CA MET A 23 -11.89 -11.35 -20.06
C MET A 23 -10.91 -12.01 -21.04
N PRO A 24 -11.36 -12.63 -22.14
CA PRO A 24 -10.44 -13.16 -23.16
C PRO A 24 -9.51 -12.09 -23.74
N TYR A 25 -9.93 -10.82 -23.83
CA TYR A 25 -9.06 -9.75 -24.30
C TYR A 25 -7.97 -9.39 -23.28
N PHE A 26 -8.29 -9.37 -21.98
CA PHE A 26 -7.26 -9.21 -20.95
C PHE A 26 -6.27 -10.37 -20.99
N GLN A 27 -6.74 -11.60 -21.17
CA GLN A 27 -5.89 -12.79 -21.28
C GLN A 27 -4.95 -12.74 -22.49
N LYS A 28 -5.44 -12.30 -23.66
CA LYS A 28 -4.62 -12.12 -24.88
C LYS A 28 -3.49 -11.11 -24.71
N THR A 29 -3.59 -10.17 -23.76
CA THR A 29 -2.52 -9.21 -23.53
C THR A 29 -1.23 -9.89 -23.08
N PHE A 30 -1.33 -10.90 -22.20
CA PHE A 30 -0.19 -11.68 -21.73
C PHE A 30 0.45 -12.48 -22.86
N HIS A 31 -0.34 -13.10 -23.73
CA HIS A 31 0.18 -13.82 -24.90
C HIS A 31 1.02 -12.91 -25.81
N HIS A 32 0.64 -11.64 -25.95
CA HIS A 32 1.40 -10.69 -26.76
C HIS A 32 2.65 -10.12 -26.07
N ARG A 33 2.73 -10.19 -24.73
CA ARG A 33 3.90 -9.69 -23.98
C ARG A 33 4.87 -10.78 -23.59
N ILE A 34 4.37 -11.97 -23.29
CA ILE A 34 5.12 -13.07 -22.72
C ILE A 34 5.08 -14.19 -23.75
N SER A 35 6.17 -14.35 -24.49
CA SER A 35 6.25 -15.31 -25.61
C SER A 35 5.96 -16.77 -25.20
N THR A 36 6.19 -17.11 -23.94
CA THR A 36 5.94 -18.44 -23.37
C THR A 36 4.49 -18.63 -22.88
N PHE A 37 3.68 -17.57 -22.87
CA PHE A 37 2.30 -17.62 -22.43
C PHE A 37 1.36 -17.90 -23.60
N THR A 38 0.79 -19.10 -23.67
CA THR A 38 -0.07 -19.52 -24.78
C THR A 38 -1.55 -19.63 -24.43
N ASP A 39 -1.90 -19.61 -23.14
CA ASP A 39 -3.28 -19.77 -22.70
C ASP A 39 -4.08 -18.47 -22.83
N THR A 40 -4.79 -18.32 -23.94
CA THR A 40 -5.64 -17.16 -24.22
C THR A 40 -7.11 -17.32 -23.82
N LEU A 41 -7.51 -18.50 -23.30
CA LEU A 41 -8.91 -18.85 -23.05
C LEU A 41 -9.23 -19.00 -21.58
N ASN A 42 -8.32 -19.56 -20.78
CA ASN A 42 -8.52 -19.69 -19.35
C ASN A 42 -8.30 -18.34 -18.67
N ILE A 43 -9.40 -17.64 -18.38
CA ILE A 43 -9.37 -16.32 -17.74
C ILE A 43 -8.75 -16.34 -16.34
N TYR A 44 -8.59 -17.52 -15.73
CA TYR A 44 -7.97 -17.73 -14.43
C TYR A 44 -6.48 -18.04 -14.52
N ALA A 45 -5.95 -18.41 -15.69
CA ALA A 45 -4.53 -18.71 -15.85
C ALA A 45 -3.70 -17.43 -15.78
N ASN A 46 -2.66 -17.44 -14.96
CA ASN A 46 -1.68 -16.38 -14.86
C ASN A 46 -0.31 -16.86 -15.37
N PRO A 47 0.52 -15.98 -15.95
CA PRO A 47 1.90 -16.32 -16.30
C PRO A 47 2.69 -16.80 -15.08
N THR A 48 3.38 -17.93 -15.22
CA THR A 48 4.20 -18.52 -14.15
C THR A 48 5.68 -18.16 -14.26
N VAL A 49 6.12 -17.69 -15.43
CA VAL A 49 7.51 -17.34 -15.72
C VAL A 49 7.55 -16.00 -16.44
N PHE A 50 8.39 -15.09 -15.95
CA PHE A 50 8.60 -13.75 -16.49
C PHE A 50 9.77 -13.68 -17.48
N ASP A 51 9.84 -14.64 -18.40
CA ASP A 51 10.91 -14.71 -19.39
C ASP A 51 10.54 -14.04 -20.71
N LYS A 52 11.53 -13.38 -21.33
CA LYS A 52 11.41 -12.77 -22.67
C LYS A 52 10.21 -11.83 -22.79
N ILE A 53 10.00 -11.00 -21.77
CA ILE A 53 8.88 -10.05 -21.73
C ILE A 53 9.12 -8.90 -22.70
N ALA A 54 8.23 -8.76 -23.67
CA ALA A 54 8.16 -7.59 -24.52
C ALA A 54 7.54 -6.42 -23.75
N SER A 55 8.28 -5.31 -23.70
CA SER A 55 7.89 -4.06 -23.03
C SER A 55 7.54 -4.25 -21.54
N PRO A 56 8.53 -4.64 -20.69
CA PRO A 56 8.37 -4.91 -19.26
C PRO A 56 7.51 -3.91 -18.48
N ILE A 57 7.69 -2.62 -18.77
CA ILE A 57 6.99 -1.52 -18.08
C ILE A 57 5.46 -1.57 -18.21
N PHE A 58 4.93 -2.13 -19.29
CA PHE A 58 3.48 -2.16 -19.56
C PHE A 58 2.79 -3.45 -19.11
N LEU A 59 3.55 -4.47 -18.70
CA LEU A 59 2.95 -5.70 -18.16
C LEU A 59 2.19 -5.43 -16.86
N LEU A 60 2.64 -4.46 -16.05
CA LEU A 60 1.95 -4.06 -14.83
C LEU A 60 0.53 -3.57 -15.10
N ASP A 61 0.33 -2.72 -16.10
CA ASP A 61 -1.00 -2.21 -16.47
C ASP A 61 -1.94 -3.34 -16.90
N ASP A 62 -1.41 -4.36 -17.57
CA ASP A 62 -2.20 -5.50 -18.06
C ASP A 62 -2.62 -6.41 -16.90
N LEU A 63 -1.69 -6.71 -15.99
CA LEU A 63 -1.97 -7.44 -14.75
C LEU A 63 -3.00 -6.69 -13.89
N LYS A 64 -2.80 -5.39 -13.68
CA LYS A 64 -3.72 -4.50 -12.97
C LYS A 64 -5.11 -4.49 -13.59
N SER A 65 -5.20 -4.37 -14.92
CA SER A 65 -6.49 -4.36 -15.62
C SER A 65 -7.22 -5.68 -15.44
N LYS A 66 -6.55 -6.82 -15.67
CA LYS A 66 -7.15 -8.14 -15.47
C LYS A 66 -7.66 -8.32 -14.04
N ALA A 67 -6.83 -8.02 -13.04
CA ALA A 67 -7.18 -8.17 -11.63
C ALA A 67 -8.39 -7.30 -11.24
N TYR A 68 -8.37 -6.02 -11.65
CA TYR A 68 -9.46 -5.09 -11.39
C TYR A 68 -10.80 -5.57 -11.98
N PHE A 69 -10.80 -5.99 -13.25
CA PHE A 69 -12.06 -6.44 -13.86
C PHE A 69 -12.52 -7.79 -13.31
N LEU A 70 -11.61 -8.73 -13.01
CA LEU A 70 -11.98 -9.93 -12.26
C LEU A 70 -12.67 -9.58 -10.92
N SER A 71 -12.21 -8.55 -10.22
CA SER A 71 -12.81 -8.14 -8.95
C SER A 71 -14.14 -7.40 -9.10
N GLN A 72 -14.42 -6.75 -10.24
CA GLN A 72 -15.72 -6.12 -10.48
C GLN A 72 -16.82 -7.17 -10.66
N PHE A 73 -16.51 -8.30 -11.30
CA PHE A 73 -17.45 -9.40 -11.52
C PHE A 73 -17.32 -10.45 -10.41
N SER A 74 -17.43 -9.98 -9.15
CA SER A 74 -17.12 -10.76 -7.96
C SER A 74 -18.17 -11.81 -7.57
N GLU A 75 -19.25 -12.01 -8.32
CA GLU A 75 -20.31 -12.98 -7.95
C GLU A 75 -19.76 -14.37 -7.64
N LYS A 76 -18.76 -14.80 -8.42
CA LYS A 76 -18.05 -16.06 -8.18
C LYS A 76 -16.83 -15.80 -7.29
N GLN A 77 -16.72 -16.53 -6.16
CA GLN A 77 -15.52 -16.51 -5.31
C GLN A 77 -14.23 -16.75 -6.11
N LYS A 78 -14.29 -17.67 -7.08
CA LYS A 78 -13.17 -17.98 -7.99
C LYS A 78 -12.65 -16.74 -8.75
N ASN A 79 -13.52 -15.78 -9.08
CA ASN A 79 -13.10 -14.55 -9.75
C ASN A 79 -12.29 -13.66 -8.81
N LEU A 80 -12.69 -13.57 -7.53
CA LEU A 80 -11.93 -12.84 -6.51
C LEU A 80 -10.60 -13.51 -6.19
N GLU A 81 -10.56 -14.84 -6.08
CA GLU A 81 -9.31 -15.59 -5.87
C GLU A 81 -8.33 -15.34 -7.02
N ALA A 82 -8.79 -15.45 -8.26
CA ALA A 82 -7.97 -15.15 -9.42
C ALA A 82 -7.56 -13.67 -9.51
N ALA A 83 -8.41 -12.73 -9.09
CA ALA A 83 -8.05 -11.32 -8.99
C ALA A 83 -6.90 -11.12 -8.00
N LEU A 84 -6.99 -11.74 -6.81
CA LEU A 84 -5.97 -11.68 -5.77
C LEU A 84 -4.64 -12.29 -6.25
N GLU A 85 -4.68 -13.45 -6.88
CA GLU A 85 -3.49 -14.09 -7.50
C GLU A 85 -2.87 -13.21 -8.59
N THR A 86 -3.70 -12.50 -9.36
CA THR A 86 -3.21 -11.58 -10.38
C THR A 86 -2.59 -10.32 -9.77
N TYR A 87 -3.13 -9.80 -8.65
CA TYR A 87 -2.51 -8.73 -7.88
C TYR A 87 -1.18 -9.17 -7.25
N ASP A 88 -1.10 -10.37 -6.70
CA ASP A 88 0.16 -10.94 -6.22
C ASP A 88 1.22 -10.95 -7.32
N LEU A 89 0.84 -11.40 -8.53
CA LEU A 89 1.72 -11.42 -9.68
C LEU A 89 2.13 -9.99 -10.10
N ALA A 90 1.20 -9.02 -10.05
CA ALA A 90 1.50 -7.62 -10.28
C ALA A 90 2.53 -7.07 -9.29
N PHE A 91 2.40 -7.40 -8.00
CA PHE A 91 3.34 -6.97 -6.97
C PHE A 91 4.70 -7.66 -7.08
N GLN A 92 4.76 -8.93 -7.46
CA GLN A 92 6.02 -9.63 -7.78
C GLN A 92 6.71 -8.99 -8.99
N TRP A 93 5.92 -8.61 -10.00
CA TRP A 93 6.42 -7.91 -11.16
C TRP A 93 6.95 -6.52 -10.80
N MET A 94 6.25 -5.77 -9.94
CA MET A 94 6.73 -4.49 -9.41
C MET A 94 8.06 -4.66 -8.66
N ASP A 95 8.20 -5.70 -7.84
CA ASP A 95 9.47 -5.97 -7.14
C ASP A 95 10.60 -6.25 -8.13
N THR A 96 10.31 -7.07 -9.15
CA THR A 96 11.24 -7.36 -10.25
C THR A 96 11.67 -6.05 -10.95
N LEU A 97 10.72 -5.16 -11.26
CA LEU A 97 11.03 -3.84 -11.81
C LEU A 97 11.88 -2.99 -10.85
N THR A 98 11.65 -3.04 -9.53
CA THR A 98 12.50 -2.28 -8.60
C THR A 98 13.94 -2.79 -8.51
N GLN A 99 14.18 -4.08 -8.80
CA GLN A 99 15.52 -4.68 -8.86
C GLN A 99 16.25 -4.35 -10.16
N PHE A 100 15.55 -4.31 -11.31
CA PHE A 100 16.18 -3.98 -12.59
C PHE A 100 16.25 -2.48 -12.89
N TYR A 101 15.49 -1.65 -12.16
CA TYR A 101 15.36 -0.23 -12.48
C TYR A 101 15.39 0.65 -11.22
N SER A 102 16.22 1.69 -11.22
CA SER A 102 16.25 2.75 -10.19
C SER A 102 15.25 3.84 -10.54
N TYR A 103 13.96 3.48 -10.47
CA TYR A 103 12.88 4.46 -10.47
C TYR A 103 12.95 5.22 -9.14
N ASP A 104 13.60 6.37 -8.99
CA ASP A 104 13.49 7.12 -7.71
C ASP A 104 12.52 8.29 -7.85
N ASP A 105 12.67 9.16 -8.86
CA ASP A 105 11.65 10.20 -9.16
C ASP A 105 10.32 9.62 -9.61
N SER A 106 10.40 8.49 -10.30
CA SER A 106 9.26 7.75 -10.75
C SER A 106 8.81 6.71 -9.75
N ARG A 107 9.49 6.42 -8.61
CA ARG A 107 8.93 5.56 -7.52
C ARG A 107 7.93 6.32 -6.69
N MET A 108 8.16 7.59 -6.35
CA MET A 108 7.13 8.38 -5.67
C MET A 108 5.91 8.55 -6.57
N ILE A 109 6.13 8.88 -7.85
CA ILE A 109 5.05 8.98 -8.85
C ILE A 109 4.42 7.60 -9.12
N HIS A 110 5.17 6.50 -9.14
CA HIS A 110 4.63 5.15 -9.37
C HIS A 110 3.90 4.64 -8.13
N ASN A 111 4.41 4.83 -6.92
CA ASN A 111 3.73 4.48 -5.66
C ASN A 111 2.49 5.35 -5.44
N GLN A 112 2.54 6.66 -5.74
CA GLN A 112 1.36 7.53 -5.75
C GLN A 112 0.36 7.11 -6.84
N ARG A 113 0.81 6.83 -8.07
CA ARG A 113 -0.06 6.38 -9.18
C ARG A 113 -0.59 4.96 -9.01
N ASN A 114 0.02 4.16 -8.13
CA ASN A 114 -0.34 2.78 -7.85
C ASN A 114 -0.88 2.60 -6.42
N ARG A 115 -1.20 3.66 -5.68
CA ARG A 115 -1.96 3.51 -4.41
C ARG A 115 -3.26 2.74 -4.66
N ASP A 116 -3.88 3.00 -5.81
CA ASP A 116 -5.11 2.36 -6.24
C ASP A 116 -5.00 0.84 -6.38
N ILE A 117 -3.89 0.29 -6.91
CA ILE A 117 -3.71 -1.16 -7.02
C ILE A 117 -3.55 -1.82 -5.64
N TYR A 118 -2.88 -1.17 -4.68
CA TYR A 118 -2.80 -1.68 -3.31
C TYR A 118 -4.16 -1.64 -2.62
N GLU A 119 -4.90 -0.53 -2.75
CA GLU A 119 -6.25 -0.42 -2.20
C GLU A 119 -7.20 -1.47 -2.79
N GLN A 120 -7.18 -1.66 -4.11
CA GLN A 120 -8.00 -2.68 -4.79
C GLN A 120 -7.64 -4.09 -4.33
N ALA A 121 -6.34 -4.42 -4.20
CA ALA A 121 -5.91 -5.72 -3.72
C ALA A 121 -6.34 -5.98 -2.26
N ILE A 122 -6.27 -4.95 -1.40
CA ILE A 122 -6.75 -5.00 -0.01
C ILE A 122 -8.27 -5.19 0.04
N GLU A 123 -9.04 -4.51 -0.82
CA GLU A 123 -10.50 -4.70 -0.93
C GLU A 123 -10.84 -6.13 -1.38
N VAL A 124 -10.13 -6.68 -2.38
CA VAL A 124 -10.34 -8.08 -2.82
C VAL A 124 -10.06 -9.05 -1.69
N ALA A 125 -8.96 -8.88 -0.97
CA ALA A 125 -8.63 -9.69 0.21
C ALA A 125 -9.71 -9.54 1.30
N TYR A 126 -10.22 -8.32 1.54
CA TYR A 126 -11.33 -8.09 2.46
C TYR A 126 -12.60 -8.84 2.05
N GLN A 127 -13.00 -8.77 0.77
CA GLN A 127 -14.18 -9.47 0.26
C GLN A 127 -14.04 -10.99 0.40
N LEU A 128 -12.86 -11.53 0.08
CA LEU A 128 -12.57 -12.95 0.26
C LEU A 128 -12.62 -13.36 1.74
N TYR A 129 -12.08 -12.53 2.64
CA TYR A 129 -12.18 -12.76 4.08
C TYR A 129 -13.64 -12.75 4.56
N GLN A 130 -14.47 -11.81 4.10
CA GLN A 130 -15.89 -11.76 4.50
C GLN A 130 -16.66 -13.00 4.06
N ARG A 131 -16.34 -13.56 2.88
CA ARG A 131 -17.02 -14.74 2.33
C ARG A 131 -16.55 -16.05 2.96
N THR A 132 -15.24 -16.19 3.16
CA THR A 132 -14.62 -17.47 3.53
C THR A 132 -14.28 -17.57 5.02
N ARG A 133 -14.11 -16.42 5.69
CA ARG A 133 -13.52 -16.30 7.03
C ARG A 133 -12.12 -16.88 7.17
N ASP A 134 -11.43 -17.15 6.06
CA ASP A 134 -10.07 -17.66 6.04
C ASP A 134 -9.07 -16.54 6.37
N LYS A 135 -8.30 -16.74 7.45
CA LYS A 135 -7.34 -15.75 7.97
C LYS A 135 -6.20 -15.45 7.01
N LYS A 136 -5.91 -16.32 6.04
CA LYS A 136 -4.89 -16.06 5.02
C LYS A 136 -5.15 -14.75 4.26
N TYR A 137 -6.41 -14.36 4.11
CA TYR A 137 -6.78 -13.12 3.43
C TYR A 137 -6.53 -11.89 4.30
N ILE A 138 -6.56 -12.02 5.63
CA ILE A 138 -6.09 -10.97 6.54
C ILE A 138 -4.58 -10.79 6.38
N ASP A 139 -3.82 -11.89 6.34
CA ASP A 139 -2.36 -11.85 6.16
C ASP A 139 -1.98 -11.19 4.82
N LYS A 140 -2.71 -11.51 3.74
CA LYS A 140 -2.53 -10.89 2.42
C LYS A 140 -2.80 -9.39 2.45
N ALA A 141 -3.95 -8.97 2.97
CA ALA A 141 -4.29 -7.55 3.10
C ALA A 141 -3.24 -6.79 3.93
N PHE A 142 -2.79 -7.38 5.04
CA PHE A 142 -1.75 -6.78 5.89
C PHE A 142 -0.42 -6.66 5.15
N ALA A 143 0.01 -7.69 4.43
CA ALA A 143 1.22 -7.66 3.64
C ALA A 143 1.20 -6.56 2.57
N TYR A 144 0.07 -6.36 1.87
CA TYR A 144 -0.07 -5.27 0.90
C TYR A 144 0.01 -3.89 1.55
N ALA A 145 -0.67 -3.70 2.69
CA ALA A 145 -0.63 -2.45 3.45
C ALA A 145 0.79 -2.14 3.97
N GLU A 146 1.51 -3.13 4.48
CA GLU A 146 2.89 -2.94 4.94
C GLU A 146 3.85 -2.68 3.78
N LYS A 147 3.65 -3.34 2.64
CA LYS A 147 4.48 -3.15 1.44
C LYS A 147 4.46 -1.71 0.92
N ILE A 148 3.28 -1.09 0.86
CA ILE A 148 3.19 0.29 0.41
C ILE A 148 3.75 1.27 1.45
N LYS A 149 3.51 1.03 2.75
CA LYS A 149 4.07 1.85 3.83
C LYS A 149 5.59 1.80 3.90
N SER A 150 6.20 0.62 3.73
CA SER A 150 7.67 0.49 3.74
C SER A 150 8.30 1.28 2.59
N ASN A 151 7.65 1.31 1.44
CA ASN A 151 8.13 2.05 0.27
C ASN A 151 8.08 3.57 0.48
N ILE A 152 7.04 4.07 1.15
CA ILE A 152 6.90 5.50 1.48
C ILE A 152 7.91 5.90 2.57
N LEU A 153 8.02 5.11 3.64
CA LEU A 153 8.95 5.38 4.74
C LEU A 153 10.40 5.47 4.26
N LEU A 154 10.82 4.58 3.36
CA LEU A 154 12.16 4.65 2.78
C LEU A 154 12.37 5.98 2.04
N SER A 155 11.37 6.44 1.28
CA SER A 155 11.46 7.71 0.56
C SER A 155 11.56 8.91 1.51
N GLU A 156 10.83 8.88 2.62
CA GLU A 156 10.85 9.94 3.64
C GLU A 156 12.20 10.00 4.37
N LEU A 157 12.74 8.85 4.81
CA LEU A 157 14.06 8.76 5.44
C LEU A 157 15.22 9.24 4.53
N GLN A 158 15.02 9.26 3.22
CA GLN A 158 16.01 9.75 2.25
C GLN A 158 15.81 11.22 1.87
N SER A 159 14.65 11.80 2.20
CA SER A 159 14.32 13.19 1.89
C SER A 159 14.88 14.18 2.93
N ASP A 160 15.17 13.71 4.14
CA ASP A 160 15.82 14.51 5.19
C ASP A 160 17.35 14.42 5.06
N GLU A 161 18.01 15.54 4.76
CA GLU A 161 19.47 15.64 4.61
C GLU A 161 20.23 15.21 5.87
N ASN A 162 19.65 15.38 7.06
CA ASN A 162 20.27 15.00 8.33
C ASN A 162 20.13 13.49 8.64
N GLN A 163 19.28 12.77 7.92
CA GLN A 163 19.03 11.34 8.09
C GLN A 163 19.46 10.51 6.87
N MET A 164 20.19 11.13 5.94
CA MET A 164 20.64 10.47 4.71
C MET A 164 21.52 9.25 5.02
N ILE A 165 21.03 8.08 4.62
CA ILE A 165 21.74 6.81 4.80
C ILE A 165 22.89 6.66 3.75
N ILE A 166 22.83 7.40 2.63
CA ILE A 166 23.87 7.40 1.57
C ILE A 166 24.12 8.82 1.01
N PRO A 167 25.29 9.11 0.40
CA PRO A 167 25.59 10.42 -0.18
C PRO A 167 24.65 10.82 -1.32
N LYS A 168 24.37 12.13 -1.44
CA LYS A 168 23.48 12.68 -2.47
C LYS A 168 23.95 12.40 -3.90
N SER A 169 25.27 12.39 -4.11
CA SER A 169 25.85 12.04 -5.41
C SER A 169 25.51 10.62 -5.86
N ILE A 170 25.51 9.65 -4.93
CA ILE A 170 25.12 8.26 -5.19
C ILE A 170 23.63 8.17 -5.49
N GLN A 171 22.78 8.87 -4.71
CA GLN A 171 21.34 8.93 -4.98
C GLN A 171 21.04 9.49 -6.38
N ASN A 172 21.66 10.63 -6.73
CA ASN A 172 21.45 11.28 -8.02
C ASN A 172 21.93 10.39 -9.16
N ARG A 173 23.11 9.76 -9.02
CA ARG A 173 23.62 8.81 -10.00
C ARG A 173 22.67 7.63 -10.20
N GLU A 174 22.13 7.08 -9.12
CA GLU A 174 21.18 5.97 -9.18
C GLU A 174 19.92 6.37 -9.93
N LYS A 175 19.35 7.53 -9.58
CA LYS A 175 18.19 8.13 -10.21
C LYS A 175 18.40 8.40 -11.70
N ASP A 176 19.53 9.00 -12.08
CA ASP A 176 19.85 9.33 -13.47
C ASP A 176 19.99 8.07 -14.34
N LEU A 177 20.69 7.05 -13.84
CA LEU A 177 20.82 5.78 -14.55
C LEU A 177 19.45 5.14 -14.76
N GLY A 178 18.58 5.13 -13.73
CA GLY A 178 17.25 4.55 -13.83
C GLY A 178 16.31 5.33 -14.76
N ALA A 179 16.42 6.66 -14.78
CA ALA A 179 15.69 7.52 -15.72
C ALA A 179 16.09 7.23 -17.17
N ASN A 180 17.39 7.05 -17.44
CA ASN A 180 17.89 6.70 -18.76
C ASN A 180 17.46 5.31 -19.21
N VAL A 181 17.55 4.29 -18.35
CA VAL A 181 17.00 2.95 -18.65
C VAL A 181 15.53 3.06 -19.06
N SER A 182 14.72 3.77 -18.26
CA SER A 182 13.29 3.97 -18.54
C SER A 182 13.04 4.70 -19.86
N PHE A 183 13.85 5.71 -20.17
CA PHE A 183 13.77 6.48 -21.40
C PHE A 183 14.08 5.63 -22.62
N TYR A 184 15.23 4.95 -22.65
CA TYR A 184 15.67 4.15 -23.79
C TYR A 184 14.80 2.92 -24.02
N GLU A 185 14.12 2.40 -23.00
CA GLU A 185 13.08 1.37 -23.21
C GLU A 185 11.88 1.88 -23.98
N ARG A 186 11.36 3.06 -23.61
CA ARG A 186 10.26 3.67 -24.35
C ARG A 186 10.66 3.97 -25.77
N GLN A 187 11.87 4.51 -25.97
CA GLN A 187 12.40 4.78 -27.31
C GLN A 187 12.59 3.50 -28.13
N LEU A 188 13.15 2.45 -27.53
CA LEU A 188 13.30 1.14 -28.17
C LEU A 188 11.94 0.56 -28.57
N GLN A 189 10.92 0.73 -27.74
CA GLN A 189 9.56 0.30 -28.06
C GLN A 189 9.00 1.07 -29.26
N THR A 190 9.07 2.40 -29.25
CA THR A 190 8.63 3.25 -30.36
C THR A 190 9.35 2.90 -31.66
N ALA A 191 10.67 2.69 -31.60
CA ALA A 191 11.47 2.29 -32.76
C ALA A 191 11.07 0.91 -33.31
N LYS A 192 10.76 -0.05 -32.43
CA LYS A 192 10.23 -1.37 -32.81
C LYS A 192 8.86 -1.26 -33.49
N GLU A 193 7.98 -0.42 -32.98
CA GLU A 193 6.66 -0.19 -33.57
C GLU A 193 6.73 0.48 -34.94
N ASN A 194 7.65 1.44 -35.10
CA ASN A 194 7.91 2.14 -36.35
C ASN A 194 8.82 1.36 -37.32
N LYS A 195 9.31 0.17 -36.92
CA LYS A 195 10.24 -0.68 -37.69
C LYS A 195 11.55 0.03 -38.07
N GLU A 196 12.02 0.96 -37.25
CA GLU A 196 13.22 1.77 -37.47
C GLU A 196 14.50 1.00 -37.07
N LYS A 197 15.00 0.11 -37.94
CA LYS A 197 16.09 -0.84 -37.64
C LYS A 197 17.33 -0.20 -36.99
N ASP A 198 17.78 0.96 -37.49
CA ASP A 198 18.99 1.62 -36.97
C ASP A 198 18.77 2.15 -35.54
N LYS A 199 17.60 2.75 -35.28
CA LYS A 199 17.21 3.20 -33.94
C LYS A 199 17.01 2.04 -32.97
N ILE A 200 16.47 0.91 -33.44
CA ILE A 200 16.33 -0.29 -32.61
C ILE A 200 17.69 -0.74 -32.07
N LYS A 201 18.70 -0.88 -32.95
CA LYS A 201 20.05 -1.28 -32.54
C LYS A 201 20.68 -0.26 -31.61
N LEU A 202 20.58 1.03 -31.95
CA LEU A 202 21.12 2.13 -31.15
C LEU A 202 20.53 2.17 -29.74
N TYR A 203 19.21 2.19 -29.62
CA TYR A 203 18.53 2.25 -28.32
C TYR A 203 18.73 0.97 -27.50
N GLN A 204 18.89 -0.18 -28.15
CA GLN A 204 19.21 -1.43 -27.47
C GLN A 204 20.63 -1.41 -26.86
N ASN A 205 21.61 -0.82 -27.55
CA ASN A 205 22.95 -0.63 -27.01
C ASN A 205 22.94 0.30 -25.80
N TYR A 206 22.37 1.51 -25.93
CA TYR A 206 22.25 2.44 -24.81
C TYR A 206 21.54 1.80 -23.61
N LEU A 207 20.43 1.11 -23.85
CA LEU A 207 19.70 0.42 -22.79
C LEU A 207 20.57 -0.62 -22.08
N THR A 208 21.41 -1.34 -22.81
CA THR A 208 22.32 -2.34 -22.23
C THR A 208 23.39 -1.66 -21.37
N ASP A 209 24.02 -0.59 -21.88
CA ASP A 209 25.06 0.14 -21.17
C ASP A 209 24.54 0.76 -19.86
N TYR A 210 23.37 1.42 -19.90
CA TYR A 210 22.75 1.99 -18.70
C TYR A 210 22.33 0.93 -17.68
N ARG A 211 21.92 -0.28 -18.13
CA ARG A 211 21.60 -1.39 -17.23
C ARG A 211 22.84 -1.95 -16.54
N ILE A 212 23.95 -2.09 -17.26
CA ILE A 212 25.23 -2.53 -16.69
C ILE A 212 25.70 -1.53 -15.63
N ALA A 213 25.76 -0.25 -15.98
CA ALA A 213 26.18 0.82 -15.06
C ALA A 213 25.28 0.89 -13.81
N LEU A 214 23.97 0.65 -13.96
CA LEU A 214 23.06 0.58 -12.84
C LEU A 214 23.30 -0.65 -11.95
N GLY A 215 23.57 -1.82 -12.54
CA GLY A 215 23.92 -3.03 -11.80
C GLY A 215 25.18 -2.83 -10.95
N GLU A 216 26.23 -2.30 -11.56
CA GLU A 216 27.51 -2.00 -10.87
C GLU A 216 27.32 -1.01 -9.71
N LEU A 217 26.51 0.04 -9.91
CA LEU A 217 26.19 0.99 -8.85
C LEU A 217 25.44 0.31 -7.69
N LYS A 218 24.48 -0.57 -8.00
CA LYS A 218 23.73 -1.32 -6.97
C LYS A 218 24.62 -2.26 -6.17
N ASP A 219 25.56 -2.93 -6.84
CA ASP A 219 26.54 -3.77 -6.16
C ASP A 219 27.47 -2.93 -5.26
N SER A 220 27.92 -1.78 -5.74
CA SER A 220 28.67 -0.83 -4.91
C SER A 220 27.86 -0.34 -3.70
N ILE A 221 26.57 -0.04 -3.88
CA ILE A 221 25.67 0.34 -2.78
C ILE A 221 25.51 -0.81 -1.78
N LYS A 222 25.37 -2.05 -2.26
CA LYS A 222 25.26 -3.24 -1.41
C LYS A 222 26.48 -3.40 -0.51
N HIS A 223 27.68 -3.23 -1.05
CA HIS A 223 28.92 -3.40 -0.32
C HIS A 223 29.24 -2.23 0.60
N ASN A 224 29.05 -0.99 0.14
CA ASN A 224 29.48 0.21 0.87
C ASN A 224 28.39 0.79 1.79
N TYR A 225 27.12 0.46 1.55
CA TYR A 225 25.96 1.02 2.25
C TYR A 225 24.91 -0.06 2.59
N SER A 226 25.32 -1.17 3.23
CA SER A 226 24.46 -2.33 3.52
C SER A 226 23.11 -1.97 4.16
N LYS A 227 23.09 -1.04 5.14
CA LYS A 227 21.85 -0.61 5.80
C LYS A 227 20.85 0.03 4.83
N TYR A 228 21.34 0.84 3.89
CA TYR A 228 20.50 1.42 2.83
C TYR A 228 20.03 0.33 1.87
N TYR A 229 20.93 -0.56 1.45
CA TYR A 229 20.59 -1.65 0.57
C TYR A 229 19.51 -2.55 1.17
N GLU A 230 19.60 -2.87 2.45
CA GLU A 230 18.62 -3.67 3.18
C GLU A 230 17.26 -3.01 3.33
N LEU A 231 17.24 -1.69 3.51
CA LEU A 231 16.00 -0.93 3.57
C LEU A 231 15.36 -0.75 2.19
N LYS A 232 16.17 -0.63 1.13
CA LYS A 232 15.68 -0.34 -0.23
C LYS A 232 15.38 -1.56 -1.09
N TYR A 233 16.15 -2.63 -0.97
CA TYR A 233 16.12 -3.75 -1.91
C TYR A 233 15.75 -5.09 -1.27
N THR A 234 15.95 -5.26 0.03
CA THR A 234 15.75 -6.56 0.70
C THR A 234 14.92 -6.46 1.98
N ALA A 235 14.12 -5.41 2.14
CA ALA A 235 13.33 -5.20 3.34
C ALA A 235 12.32 -6.34 3.51
N THR A 236 12.60 -7.27 4.44
CA THR A 236 11.63 -8.27 4.85
C THR A 236 10.49 -7.56 5.58
N LEU A 237 9.31 -7.58 4.97
CA LEU A 237 8.11 -7.00 5.55
C LEU A 237 7.73 -7.76 6.83
N ALA A 238 7.27 -7.03 7.85
CA ALA A 238 6.66 -7.67 9.00
C ALA A 238 5.41 -8.45 8.58
N THR A 239 5.24 -9.64 9.14
CA THR A 239 4.00 -10.41 9.03
C THR A 239 3.21 -10.29 10.32
N ILE A 240 1.91 -10.60 10.28
CA ILE A 240 1.07 -10.65 11.49
C ILE A 240 1.72 -11.56 12.54
N SER A 241 2.16 -12.76 12.16
CA SER A 241 2.85 -13.69 13.06
C SER A 241 4.07 -13.05 13.75
N THR A 242 4.91 -12.31 13.01
CA THR A 242 6.06 -11.62 13.62
C THR A 242 5.65 -10.50 14.57
N ILE A 243 4.52 -9.84 14.33
CA ILE A 243 3.98 -8.83 15.25
C ILE A 243 3.44 -9.53 16.50
N GLN A 244 2.65 -10.59 16.35
CA GLN A 244 2.09 -11.36 17.47
C GLN A 244 3.18 -11.88 18.41
N ALA A 245 4.27 -12.41 17.87
CA ALA A 245 5.41 -12.90 18.65
C ALA A 245 6.11 -11.81 19.48
N ASN A 246 5.95 -10.54 19.12
CA ASN A 246 6.57 -9.39 19.76
C ASN A 246 5.62 -8.59 20.67
N LEU A 247 4.34 -8.98 20.75
CA LEU A 247 3.33 -8.37 21.61
C LEU A 247 3.26 -9.13 22.94
N THR A 248 3.17 -8.39 24.04
CA THR A 248 2.80 -8.96 25.34
C THR A 248 1.28 -9.22 25.40
N ALA A 249 0.83 -9.94 26.42
CA ALA A 249 -0.60 -10.23 26.62
C ALA A 249 -1.46 -8.98 26.88
N GLU A 250 -0.85 -7.87 27.29
CA GLU A 250 -1.54 -6.59 27.58
C GLU A 250 -1.44 -5.57 26.45
N GLN A 251 -0.80 -5.93 25.33
CA GLN A 251 -0.60 -5.06 24.18
C GLN A 251 -1.57 -5.39 23.03
N GLY A 252 -2.28 -4.36 22.58
CA GLY A 252 -3.04 -4.34 21.34
C GLY A 252 -2.29 -3.53 20.28
N PHE A 253 -2.28 -4.01 19.05
CA PHE A 253 -1.68 -3.35 17.91
C PHE A 253 -2.78 -2.97 16.91
N VAL A 254 -2.82 -1.69 16.53
CA VAL A 254 -3.83 -1.12 15.62
C VAL A 254 -3.11 -0.46 14.46
N SER A 255 -3.21 -1.03 13.26
CA SER A 255 -2.59 -0.48 12.05
C SER A 255 -3.65 -0.12 11.04
N TYR A 256 -3.59 1.11 10.53
CA TYR A 256 -4.54 1.61 9.54
C TYR A 256 -3.94 1.59 8.14
N TYR A 257 -4.73 1.34 7.11
CA TYR A 257 -4.39 1.68 5.73
C TYR A 257 -5.43 2.65 5.19
N SER A 258 -4.98 3.84 4.79
CA SER A 258 -5.84 4.88 4.24
C SER A 258 -5.65 4.96 2.72
N GLY A 259 -6.51 4.27 1.98
CA GLY A 259 -6.60 4.37 0.52
C GLY A 259 -7.30 5.66 0.07
N ASP A 260 -7.43 5.85 -1.24
CA ASP A 260 -8.07 7.04 -1.81
C ASP A 260 -9.59 7.03 -1.55
N SER A 261 -10.22 5.85 -1.52
CA SER A 261 -11.67 5.72 -1.34
C SER A 261 -12.06 5.09 0.01
N LEU A 262 -11.33 4.08 0.45
CA LEU A 262 -11.64 3.23 1.58
C LEU A 262 -10.49 3.21 2.60
N THR A 263 -10.87 3.18 3.88
CA THR A 263 -9.93 3.00 4.98
C THR A 263 -10.14 1.64 5.63
N TYR A 264 -9.04 1.01 6.02
CA TYR A 264 -9.04 -0.30 6.68
C TYR A 264 -8.25 -0.27 7.97
N VAL A 265 -8.59 -1.18 8.87
CA VAL A 265 -7.88 -1.34 10.14
C VAL A 265 -7.58 -2.82 10.43
N PHE A 266 -6.35 -3.06 10.86
CA PHE A 266 -5.86 -4.33 11.39
C PHE A 266 -5.72 -4.20 12.90
N SER A 267 -6.38 -5.09 13.64
CA SER A 267 -6.36 -5.11 15.10
C SER A 267 -5.77 -6.45 15.56
N ILE A 268 -4.55 -6.40 16.08
CA ILE A 268 -3.72 -7.58 16.35
C ILE A 268 -3.38 -7.65 17.84
N THR A 269 -3.52 -8.82 18.44
CA THR A 269 -3.01 -9.18 19.77
C THR A 269 -2.05 -10.37 19.62
N ASN A 270 -1.38 -10.78 20.69
CA ASN A 270 -0.49 -11.95 20.66
C ASN A 270 -1.19 -13.26 20.19
N GLY A 271 -2.52 -13.37 20.30
CA GLY A 271 -3.29 -14.57 19.95
C GLY A 271 -4.31 -14.41 18.82
N ALA A 272 -4.66 -13.18 18.42
CA ALA A 272 -5.68 -12.95 17.40
C ALA A 272 -5.33 -11.79 16.46
N ALA A 273 -5.91 -11.83 15.26
CA ALA A 273 -5.87 -10.74 14.30
C ALA A 273 -7.26 -10.55 13.72
N ASN A 274 -7.71 -9.31 13.70
CA ASN A 274 -8.98 -8.89 13.13
C ASN A 274 -8.73 -7.85 12.03
N PHE A 275 -9.59 -7.88 11.03
CA PHE A 275 -9.50 -7.00 9.87
C PHE A 275 -10.88 -6.44 9.56
N ALA A 276 -10.97 -5.12 9.51
CA ALA A 276 -12.22 -4.41 9.25
C ALA A 276 -12.01 -3.32 8.21
N ARG A 277 -13.02 -3.16 7.35
CA ARG A 277 -13.21 -1.97 6.54
C ARG A 277 -13.98 -0.94 7.37
N LEU A 278 -13.50 0.30 7.37
CA LEU A 278 -14.14 1.43 8.04
C LEU A 278 -15.04 2.19 7.06
N ASP A 279 -15.42 3.42 7.41
CA ASP A 279 -16.08 4.35 6.49
C ASP A 279 -15.18 4.76 5.32
N SER A 280 -15.76 5.48 4.34
CA SER A 280 -14.97 6.03 3.24
C SER A 280 -13.90 6.97 3.76
N THR A 281 -12.73 6.98 3.11
CA THR A 281 -11.60 7.85 3.49
C THR A 281 -12.05 9.31 3.55
N SER A 282 -12.87 9.76 2.61
CA SER A 282 -13.39 11.12 2.58
C SER A 282 -14.29 11.50 3.78
N ILE A 283 -15.03 10.55 4.36
CA ILE A 283 -15.83 10.78 5.57
C ILE A 283 -14.90 10.88 6.78
N ILE A 284 -13.92 9.99 6.88
CA ILE A 284 -12.94 9.96 7.96
C ILE A 284 -12.11 11.25 7.94
N ASP A 285 -11.60 11.67 6.79
CA ASP A 285 -10.84 12.91 6.62
C ASP A 285 -11.63 14.12 7.13
N LYS A 286 -12.91 14.22 6.76
CA LYS A 286 -13.79 15.29 7.26
C LYS A 286 -13.92 15.27 8.78
N GLN A 287 -14.07 14.08 9.38
CA GLN A 287 -14.15 13.94 10.84
C GLN A 287 -12.83 14.31 11.51
N VAL A 288 -11.68 13.93 10.94
CA VAL A 288 -10.34 14.29 11.41
C VAL A 288 -10.14 15.80 11.40
N PHE A 289 -10.44 16.45 10.28
CA PHE A 289 -10.28 17.91 10.18
C PHE A 289 -11.24 18.65 11.11
N ALA A 290 -12.50 18.19 11.22
CA ALA A 290 -13.46 18.74 12.17
C ALA A 290 -12.94 18.60 13.61
N PHE A 291 -12.38 17.44 13.98
CA PHE A 291 -11.79 17.20 15.29
C PHE A 291 -10.62 18.15 15.57
N ARG A 292 -9.67 18.22 14.63
CA ARG A 292 -8.50 19.10 14.74
C ARG A 292 -8.91 20.57 14.88
N ASP A 293 -9.94 21.01 14.17
CA ASP A 293 -10.44 22.37 14.30
C ASP A 293 -11.03 22.66 15.68
N LYS A 294 -11.59 21.66 16.37
CA LYS A 294 -12.05 21.81 17.77
C LYS A 294 -10.91 21.85 18.80
N LEU A 295 -9.70 21.45 18.42
CA LEU A 295 -8.51 21.61 19.27
C LEU A 295 -7.95 23.04 19.24
N LYS A 296 -8.39 23.87 18.31
CA LYS A 296 -8.00 25.28 18.23
C LYS A 296 -8.91 26.11 19.12
N GLN A 297 -8.36 27.15 19.76
CA GLN A 297 -9.16 28.07 20.59
C GLN A 297 -10.04 28.97 19.70
N PRO A 298 -11.39 28.87 19.77
CA PRO A 298 -12.27 29.75 19.01
C PRO A 298 -12.35 31.13 19.68
N LYS A 299 -12.31 32.20 18.87
CA LYS A 299 -12.33 33.59 19.38
C LYS A 299 -13.69 34.02 19.98
N ASN A 300 -14.80 33.41 19.53
CA ASN A 300 -16.17 33.88 19.81
C ASN A 300 -17.12 32.76 20.29
N ALA A 301 -16.65 31.73 20.99
CA ALA A 301 -17.51 30.64 21.47
C ALA A 301 -17.50 30.54 23.00
N THR A 302 -18.64 30.18 23.58
CA THR A 302 -18.73 29.93 25.03
C THR A 302 -18.04 28.61 25.41
N THR A 303 -17.55 28.50 26.64
CA THR A 303 -16.95 27.25 27.15
C THR A 303 -17.91 26.06 27.01
N SER A 304 -19.21 26.27 27.19
CA SER A 304 -20.25 25.25 27.01
C SER A 304 -20.31 24.72 25.58
N GLU A 305 -20.31 25.60 24.59
CA GLU A 305 -20.35 25.23 23.17
C GLU A 305 -19.07 24.55 22.73
N VAL A 306 -17.91 25.04 23.17
CA VAL A 306 -16.62 24.40 22.89
C VAL A 306 -16.60 22.99 23.46
N PHE A 307 -17.03 22.83 24.71
CA PHE A 307 -17.10 21.53 25.36
C PHE A 307 -18.02 20.56 24.62
N LYS A 308 -19.27 20.96 24.35
CA LYS A 308 -20.26 20.11 23.68
C LYS A 308 -19.77 19.66 22.30
N ASN A 309 -19.29 20.61 21.50
CA ASN A 309 -18.78 20.33 20.15
C ASN A 309 -17.58 19.38 20.19
N TYR A 310 -16.66 19.59 21.12
CA TYR A 310 -15.52 18.69 21.30
C TYR A 310 -15.96 17.27 21.68
N ASN A 311 -16.86 17.14 22.65
CA ASN A 311 -17.40 15.86 23.11
C ASN A 311 -18.08 15.06 21.99
N GLU A 312 -18.86 15.72 21.15
CA GLU A 312 -19.54 15.10 20.01
C GLU A 312 -18.56 14.68 18.92
N VAL A 313 -17.67 15.57 18.47
CA VAL A 313 -16.73 15.27 17.38
C VAL A 313 -15.67 14.25 17.80
N SER A 314 -15.16 14.33 19.03
CA SER A 314 -14.21 13.37 19.58
C SER A 314 -14.83 11.96 19.69
N ASN A 315 -16.07 11.87 20.18
CA ASN A 315 -16.75 10.59 20.27
C ASN A 315 -17.11 10.03 18.91
N GLN A 316 -17.60 10.86 17.99
CA GLN A 316 -17.90 10.43 16.63
C GLN A 316 -16.65 9.83 15.96
N LEU A 317 -15.52 10.53 16.02
CA LEU A 317 -14.27 10.04 15.44
C LEU A 317 -13.83 8.73 16.11
N TYR A 318 -13.88 8.64 17.44
CA TYR A 318 -13.62 7.39 18.18
C TYR A 318 -14.49 6.23 17.66
N GLN A 319 -15.79 6.44 17.48
CA GLN A 319 -16.69 5.40 17.00
C GLN A 319 -16.31 4.91 15.61
N THR A 320 -15.95 5.84 14.72
CA THR A 320 -15.57 5.54 13.34
C THR A 320 -14.28 4.73 13.26
N ILE A 321 -13.23 5.13 14.00
CA ILE A 321 -11.87 4.60 13.77
C ILE A 321 -11.39 3.57 14.79
N LEU A 322 -11.92 3.55 16.01
CA LEU A 322 -11.41 2.69 17.10
C LEU A 322 -12.39 1.61 17.54
N THR A 323 -13.69 1.78 17.40
CA THR A 323 -14.68 0.85 17.98
C THR A 323 -14.51 -0.58 17.49
N SER A 324 -14.24 -0.80 16.20
CA SER A 324 -13.99 -2.13 15.64
C SER A 324 -12.77 -2.79 16.29
N SER A 325 -11.67 -2.04 16.44
CA SER A 325 -10.43 -2.51 17.06
C SER A 325 -10.62 -2.83 18.54
N ILE A 326 -11.16 -1.89 19.32
CA ILE A 326 -11.30 -2.03 20.77
C ILE A 326 -12.27 -3.17 21.12
N LYS A 327 -13.37 -3.34 20.39
CA LYS A 327 -14.30 -4.46 20.60
C LYS A 327 -13.67 -5.83 20.32
N SER A 328 -12.65 -5.86 19.46
CA SER A 328 -11.95 -7.09 19.09
C SER A 328 -10.89 -7.52 20.12
N PHE A 329 -10.52 -6.63 21.04
CA PHE A 329 -9.52 -6.87 22.06
C PHE A 329 -10.12 -7.44 23.34
N SER A 330 -9.33 -8.25 24.03
CA SER A 330 -9.66 -8.74 25.37
C SER A 330 -9.55 -7.61 26.40
N LYS A 331 -10.31 -7.74 27.50
CA LYS A 331 -10.40 -6.72 28.56
C LYS A 331 -9.08 -6.46 29.31
N ASN A 332 -8.06 -7.29 29.12
CA ASN A 332 -6.75 -7.15 29.76
C ASN A 332 -5.78 -6.27 28.95
N ILE A 333 -6.14 -5.81 27.75
CA ILE A 333 -5.30 -4.85 27.02
C ILE A 333 -5.20 -3.53 27.80
N ARG A 334 -3.97 -3.06 27.99
CA ARG A 334 -3.61 -1.82 28.71
C ARG A 334 -2.74 -0.90 27.87
N GLN A 335 -2.15 -1.41 26.80
CA GLN A 335 -1.28 -0.65 25.92
C GLN A 335 -1.74 -0.78 24.46
N LEU A 336 -1.78 0.33 23.74
CA LEU A 336 -2.11 0.37 22.32
C LEU A 336 -0.91 0.88 21.53
N ILE A 337 -0.44 0.06 20.60
CA ILE A 337 0.53 0.47 19.57
C ILE A 337 -0.27 0.85 18.33
N ILE A 338 -0.24 2.12 17.96
CA ILE A 338 -1.03 2.68 16.85
C ILE A 338 -0.10 3.02 15.68
N ILE A 339 -0.42 2.49 14.50
CA ILE A 339 0.20 2.87 13.22
C ILE A 339 -0.84 3.63 12.41
N PRO A 340 -0.91 4.97 12.54
CA PRO A 340 -1.78 5.79 11.72
C PRO A 340 -1.31 5.79 10.26
N ASP A 341 -2.21 6.19 9.37
CA ASP A 341 -1.93 6.40 7.95
C ASP A 341 -2.82 7.53 7.41
N GLY A 342 -2.38 8.23 6.36
CA GLY A 342 -3.10 9.36 5.78
C GLY A 342 -3.37 10.48 6.80
N THR A 343 -4.59 11.01 6.81
CA THR A 343 -4.98 12.10 7.73
C THR A 343 -5.05 11.66 9.19
N LEU A 344 -5.14 10.35 9.48
CA LEU A 344 -5.13 9.83 10.85
C LEU A 344 -3.84 10.18 11.60
N ASN A 345 -2.75 10.48 10.89
CA ASN A 345 -1.50 10.98 11.47
C ASN A 345 -1.67 12.32 12.23
N TYR A 346 -2.74 13.08 11.94
CA TYR A 346 -3.03 14.34 12.63
C TYR A 346 -3.77 14.16 13.96
N ILE A 347 -4.17 12.94 14.30
CA ILE A 347 -4.97 12.69 15.50
C ILE A 347 -4.05 12.38 16.70
N PRO A 348 -4.13 13.14 17.80
CA PRO A 348 -3.74 12.66 19.12
C PRO A 348 -4.80 11.67 19.64
N PHE A 349 -4.58 10.36 19.47
CA PHE A 349 -5.54 9.32 19.85
C PHE A 349 -5.84 9.30 21.35
N GLU A 350 -4.90 9.78 22.17
CA GLU A 350 -4.98 9.86 23.64
C GLU A 350 -6.22 10.60 24.12
N ILE A 351 -6.60 11.65 23.40
CA ILE A 351 -7.68 12.55 23.78
C ILE A 351 -9.01 12.22 23.09
N LEU A 352 -9.09 11.11 22.34
CA LEU A 352 -10.37 10.64 21.83
C LEU A 352 -11.26 10.14 22.97
N THR A 353 -12.57 10.44 22.91
CA THR A 353 -13.51 10.08 23.99
C THR A 353 -14.37 8.88 23.61
N ASN A 354 -14.43 7.87 24.48
CA ASN A 354 -15.19 6.64 24.17
C ASN A 354 -16.69 6.74 24.50
N LYS A 355 -17.15 7.82 25.16
CA LYS A 355 -18.56 8.06 25.52
C LYS A 355 -18.88 9.56 25.51
N ILE A 356 -20.14 9.88 25.20
CA ILE A 356 -20.69 11.24 25.29
C ILE A 356 -21.13 11.51 26.73
N ILE A 357 -20.63 12.60 27.33
CA ILE A 357 -21.17 13.14 28.59
C ILE A 357 -22.41 14.00 28.30
N LYS A 358 -23.59 13.63 28.84
CA LYS A 358 -24.86 14.34 28.60
C LYS A 358 -25.01 15.66 29.36
N ASN A 359 -24.47 15.74 30.59
CA ASN A 359 -24.49 16.93 31.46
C ASN A 359 -23.08 17.25 31.95
N PRO A 360 -22.22 17.82 31.08
CA PRO A 360 -20.84 18.05 31.46
C PRO A 360 -20.73 19.20 32.45
N SER A 361 -19.92 19.03 33.48
CA SER A 361 -19.49 20.11 34.38
C SER A 361 -18.59 21.15 33.68
N GLN A 362 -18.62 21.21 32.33
CA GLN A 362 -17.73 21.97 31.44
C GLN A 362 -16.23 21.77 31.73
N ASP A 363 -15.89 20.67 32.40
CA ASP A 363 -14.56 20.37 32.89
C ASP A 363 -13.88 19.35 31.97
N PHE A 364 -13.00 19.84 31.10
CA PHE A 364 -12.26 19.01 30.15
C PHE A 364 -11.40 17.95 30.84
N SER A 365 -11.00 18.14 32.11
CA SER A 365 -10.19 17.16 32.84
C SER A 365 -10.96 15.88 33.20
N LYS A 366 -12.30 15.92 33.17
CA LYS A 366 -13.17 14.80 33.53
C LYS A 366 -13.71 14.04 32.32
N MET A 367 -13.25 14.38 31.11
CA MET A 367 -13.71 13.70 29.91
C MET A 367 -13.20 12.26 29.85
N PRO A 368 -13.94 11.31 29.26
CA PRO A 368 -13.54 9.91 29.22
C PRO A 368 -12.52 9.67 28.10
N TYR A 369 -11.34 10.29 28.23
CA TYR A 369 -10.24 10.18 27.30
C TYR A 369 -9.68 8.76 27.21
N LEU A 370 -9.22 8.39 26.02
CA LEU A 370 -8.62 7.09 25.76
C LEU A 370 -7.38 6.83 26.63
N LEU A 371 -6.60 7.88 26.93
CA LEU A 371 -5.41 7.82 27.77
C LEU A 371 -5.67 7.32 29.20
N TYR A 372 -6.92 7.41 29.69
CA TYR A 372 -7.30 6.85 30.99
C TYR A 372 -7.50 5.33 30.96
N ASN A 373 -7.62 4.75 29.77
CA ASN A 373 -7.82 3.32 29.58
C ASN A 373 -6.57 2.62 29.02
N TYR A 374 -5.77 3.34 28.23
CA TYR A 374 -4.62 2.76 27.55
C TYR A 374 -3.41 3.70 27.56
N GLN A 375 -2.23 3.13 27.77
CA GLN A 375 -0.99 3.77 27.35
C GLN A 375 -0.87 3.67 25.82
N ILE A 376 -0.63 4.79 25.14
CA ILE A 376 -0.55 4.84 23.67
C ILE A 376 0.91 4.98 23.24
N GLN A 377 1.29 4.19 22.24
CA GLN A 377 2.57 4.27 21.54
C GLN A 377 2.31 4.39 20.04
N TYR A 378 3.04 5.26 19.36
CA TYR A 378 2.96 5.40 17.90
C TYR A 378 4.10 4.66 17.20
N GLY A 379 3.83 4.20 15.98
CA GLY A 379 4.84 3.72 15.06
C GLY A 379 4.53 4.08 13.60
N TYR A 380 5.57 4.12 12.78
CA TYR A 380 5.45 4.45 11.34
C TYR A 380 5.01 3.26 10.48
N SER A 381 5.52 2.07 10.77
CA SER A 381 5.15 0.82 10.11
C SER A 381 5.44 -0.38 11.02
N ALA A 382 4.76 -1.49 10.80
CA ALA A 382 4.98 -2.71 11.58
C ALA A 382 6.39 -3.24 11.32
N THR A 383 6.85 -3.10 10.07
CA THR A 383 8.21 -3.45 9.63
C THR A 383 9.29 -2.67 10.39
N LEU A 384 9.16 -1.35 10.53
CA LEU A 384 10.15 -0.54 11.25
C LEU A 384 10.16 -0.85 12.75
N LEU A 385 8.98 -0.97 13.37
CA LEU A 385 8.86 -1.32 14.79
C LEU A 385 9.55 -2.65 15.11
N ASN A 386 9.36 -3.66 14.24
CA ASN A 386 9.99 -4.97 14.40
C ASN A 386 11.52 -4.88 14.25
N LYS A 387 12.03 -4.08 13.30
CA LYS A 387 13.48 -3.87 13.14
C LYS A 387 14.10 -3.20 14.37
N ASN A 388 13.50 -2.11 14.87
CA ASN A 388 14.05 -1.36 16.00
C ASN A 388 14.17 -2.24 17.26
N LYS A 389 13.19 -3.11 17.53
CA LYS A 389 13.24 -4.07 18.65
C LYS A 389 14.36 -5.10 18.55
N LYS A 390 14.73 -5.52 17.33
CA LYS A 390 15.84 -6.49 17.13
C LYS A 390 17.21 -5.87 17.41
N THR A 391 17.37 -4.57 17.17
CA THR A 391 18.61 -3.84 17.43
C THR A 391 18.81 -3.45 18.90
N THR A 392 17.78 -3.53 19.75
CA THR A 392 17.87 -3.19 21.19
C THR A 392 18.04 -4.42 22.09
N ARG A 393 18.15 -5.62 21.51
CA ARG A 393 18.54 -6.86 22.18
C ARG A 393 19.95 -7.21 21.75
#